data_AF-A0A3A4W283-F1
#
_entry.id   AF-A0A3A4W283-F1
#
_cell.length_a   1.000
_cell.length_b   1.000
_cell.length_c   1.000
_cell.angle_alpha   90.00
_cell.angle_beta   90.00
_cell.angle_gamma   90.00
#
_symmetry.space_group_name_H-M   'P 1'
#
loop_
_entity.id
_entity.type
_entity.pdbx_description
1 polymer ?
#
loop_
_entity_poly.entity_id
_entity_poly.type
_entity_poly.pdbx_seq_one_letter_code
_entity_poly.pdbx_strand_id
1 'polypeptide(L)'
;MKGDSRRELRQWIWVLLCALAIFSTVPAARGVQKFVYASAGKDFFTYLVLSVIIAGLAVILYFFIFRLKVKNISQYLWALAGSGLYVYFTTRLRKHPEEAVHLLEYGLLSFFLFKALTCRIRDWTVYITTLLIVSFVGTMEEFVQWVTPGRVWDFKDVGTNILGGSIAQLIIWKGIRPDSIGGPLKKASVKIFSVILTVDLILTGLCLSNTPDAVTRYTAIFKSLSWLRAEEPMSEFGHIKTAWILIAVSLIVIWSSVVRWIKRH
;
A
#
# COMPACT_ATOMS: atom_id res chain seq x y z
N MET A 1 29.40 -6.51 -9.36
CA MET A 1 28.71 -6.39 -8.05
C MET A 1 28.42 -4.95 -7.59
N LYS A 2 29.36 -3.98 -7.65
CA LYS A 2 29.09 -2.57 -7.21
C LYS A 2 27.98 -1.80 -7.95
N GLY A 3 27.69 -2.13 -9.22
CA GLY A 3 26.68 -1.44 -10.03
C GLY A 3 25.24 -1.76 -9.64
N ASP A 4 24.97 -3.01 -9.26
CA ASP A 4 23.62 -3.48 -8.91
C ASP A 4 23.19 -2.94 -7.54
N SER A 5 24.12 -2.90 -6.57
CA SER A 5 23.89 -2.32 -5.25
C SER A 5 23.59 -0.81 -5.31
N ARG A 6 24.26 -0.04 -6.17
CA ARG A 6 23.94 1.40 -6.35
C ARG A 6 22.56 1.61 -6.98
N ARG A 7 22.19 0.79 -7.96
CA ARG A 7 20.88 0.85 -8.58
C ARG A 7 19.77 0.53 -7.57
N GLU A 8 19.96 -0.53 -6.80
CA GLU A 8 19.06 -0.96 -5.74
C GLU A 8 18.86 0.13 -4.69
N LEU A 9 19.96 0.66 -4.15
CA LEU A 9 19.92 1.78 -3.19
C LEU A 9 19.12 2.96 -3.74
N ARG A 10 19.36 3.34 -5.00
CA ARG A 10 18.63 4.43 -5.65
C ARG A 10 17.12 4.13 -5.75
N GLN A 11 16.71 2.89 -5.98
CA GLN A 11 15.27 2.56 -6.01
C GLN A 11 14.66 2.65 -4.61
N TRP A 12 15.36 2.18 -3.58
CA TRP A 12 14.89 2.30 -2.19
C TRP A 12 14.83 3.74 -1.69
N ILE A 13 15.71 4.62 -2.15
CA ILE A 13 15.60 6.06 -1.87
C ILE A 13 14.27 6.61 -2.39
N TRP A 14 13.84 6.24 -3.60
CA TRP A 14 12.53 6.67 -4.12
C TRP A 14 11.36 6.11 -3.32
N VAL A 15 11.44 4.85 -2.87
CA VAL A 15 10.45 4.28 -1.94
C VAL A 15 10.40 5.10 -0.65
N LEU A 16 11.55 5.39 -0.05
CA LEU A 16 11.65 6.16 1.19
C LEU A 16 11.10 7.57 1.02
N LEU A 17 11.46 8.28 -0.05
CA LEU A 17 10.95 9.63 -0.33
C LEU A 17 9.43 9.62 -0.53
N CYS A 18 8.90 8.64 -1.26
CA CYS A 18 7.47 8.49 -1.46
C CYS A 18 6.73 8.19 -0.15
N ALA A 19 7.26 7.27 0.66
CA ALA A 19 6.69 6.95 1.97
C ALA A 19 6.74 8.17 2.91
N LEU A 20 7.88 8.86 3.00
CA LEU A 20 8.00 10.08 3.80
C LEU A 20 7.04 11.18 3.36
N ALA A 21 6.82 11.33 2.05
CA ALA A 21 5.82 12.26 1.53
C ALA A 21 4.42 11.89 2.06
N ILE A 22 4.01 10.63 1.94
CA ILE A 22 2.73 10.11 2.46
C ILE A 22 2.62 10.36 3.98
N PHE A 23 3.59 9.94 4.79
CA PHE A 23 3.52 10.17 6.24
C PHE A 23 3.52 11.65 6.62
N SER A 24 4.15 12.51 5.82
CA SER A 24 4.16 13.95 6.06
C SER A 24 2.81 14.62 5.76
N THR A 25 1.95 14.00 4.94
CA THR A 25 0.62 14.55 4.67
C THR A 25 -0.31 14.38 5.88
N VAL A 26 -0.18 13.31 6.68
CA VAL A 26 -1.07 13.03 7.83
C VAL A 26 -1.29 14.24 8.76
N PRO A 27 -0.27 14.90 9.32
CA PRO A 27 -0.48 16.06 10.20
C PRO A 27 -0.99 17.30 9.43
N ALA A 28 -0.65 17.43 8.14
CA ALA A 28 -1.00 18.58 7.31
C ALA A 28 -2.37 18.46 6.62
N ALA A 29 -2.91 17.23 6.50
CA ALA A 29 -4.01 16.87 5.62
C ALA A 29 -5.25 17.73 5.88
N ARG A 30 -5.62 17.91 7.15
CA ARG A 30 -6.79 18.74 7.54
C ARG A 30 -6.62 20.22 7.18
N GLY A 31 -5.42 20.75 7.34
CA GLY A 31 -5.11 22.14 6.98
C GLY A 31 -5.23 22.35 5.48
N VAL A 32 -4.58 21.48 4.71
CA VAL A 32 -4.63 21.48 3.24
C VAL A 32 -6.05 21.29 2.74
N GLN A 33 -6.80 20.33 3.29
CA GLN A 33 -8.18 20.06 2.93
C GLN A 33 -9.07 21.30 3.13
N LYS A 34 -9.03 21.92 4.32
CA LYS A 34 -9.81 23.13 4.62
C LYS A 34 -9.46 24.27 3.67
N PHE A 35 -8.16 24.47 3.41
CA PHE A 35 -7.68 25.49 2.50
C PHE A 35 -8.21 25.27 1.08
N VAL A 36 -8.04 24.07 0.54
CA VAL A 36 -8.50 23.71 -0.81
C VAL A 36 -10.02 23.82 -0.93
N TYR A 37 -10.77 23.37 0.08
CA TYR A 37 -12.23 23.48 0.10
C TYR A 37 -12.68 24.94 0.07
N ALA A 38 -11.99 25.83 0.79
CA ALA A 38 -12.29 27.25 0.81
C ALA A 38 -11.91 27.97 -0.50
N SER A 39 -10.82 27.56 -1.15
CA SER A 39 -10.28 28.27 -2.31
C SER A 39 -10.80 27.76 -3.66
N ALA A 40 -10.91 26.45 -3.83
CA ALA A 40 -11.15 25.79 -5.11
C ALA A 40 -12.36 24.83 -5.09
N GLY A 41 -12.98 24.65 -3.92
CA GLY A 41 -14.09 23.73 -3.72
C GLY A 41 -13.67 22.27 -3.56
N LYS A 42 -14.60 21.46 -3.07
CA LYS A 42 -14.38 20.05 -2.73
C LYS A 42 -14.05 19.17 -3.95
N ASP A 43 -14.66 19.47 -5.10
CA ASP A 43 -14.47 18.70 -6.34
C ASP A 43 -13.06 18.84 -6.93
N PHE A 44 -12.27 19.83 -6.48
CA PHE A 44 -10.89 20.03 -6.91
C PHE A 44 -10.05 18.75 -6.77
N PHE A 45 -10.16 18.04 -5.64
CA PHE A 45 -9.41 16.80 -5.42
C PHE A 45 -9.76 15.72 -6.46
N THR A 46 -11.06 15.58 -6.80
CA THR A 46 -11.49 14.64 -7.84
C THR A 46 -10.86 15.01 -9.19
N TYR A 47 -10.93 16.28 -9.60
CA TYR A 47 -10.36 16.70 -10.88
C TYR A 47 -8.85 16.61 -10.93
N LEU A 48 -8.17 16.91 -9.82
CA LEU A 48 -6.73 16.72 -9.68
C LEU A 48 -6.36 15.26 -9.93
N VAL A 49 -7.03 14.34 -9.22
CA VAL A 49 -6.75 12.91 -9.34
C VAL A 49 -7.00 12.40 -10.76
N LEU A 50 -8.14 12.75 -11.36
CA LEU A 50 -8.47 12.39 -12.74
C LEU A 50 -7.45 12.94 -13.74
N SER A 51 -6.99 14.18 -13.55
CA SER A 51 -5.99 14.80 -14.43
C SER A 51 -4.65 14.06 -14.37
N VAL A 52 -4.22 13.66 -13.17
CA VAL A 52 -2.99 12.85 -12.99
C VAL A 52 -3.13 11.48 -13.63
N ILE A 53 -4.30 10.81 -13.51
CA ILE A 53 -4.57 9.52 -14.15
C ILE A 53 -4.48 9.65 -15.68
N ILE A 54 -5.12 10.67 -16.26
CA ILE A 54 -5.11 10.93 -17.70
C ILE A 54 -3.69 11.21 -18.19
N ALA A 55 -2.94 12.06 -17.48
CA ALA A 55 -1.55 12.35 -17.80
C ALA A 55 -0.67 11.10 -17.73
N GLY A 56 -0.83 10.27 -16.68
CA GLY A 56 -0.11 9.01 -16.53
C GLY A 56 -0.41 8.02 -17.65
N LEU A 57 -1.69 7.87 -18.03
CA LEU A 57 -2.10 7.05 -19.16
C LEU A 57 -1.50 7.58 -20.48
N ALA A 58 -1.54 8.89 -20.71
CA ALA A 58 -0.95 9.51 -21.89
C ALA A 58 0.57 9.23 -21.98
N VAL A 59 1.29 9.32 -20.85
CA VAL A 59 2.70 8.94 -20.79
C VAL A 59 2.91 7.47 -21.12
N ILE A 60 2.13 6.55 -20.53
CA ILE A 60 2.23 5.11 -20.82
C ILE A 60 1.99 4.84 -22.32
N LEU A 61 0.93 5.41 -22.89
CA LEU A 61 0.60 5.25 -24.31
C LEU A 61 1.67 5.85 -25.22
N TYR A 62 2.23 7.02 -24.86
CA TYR A 62 3.34 7.63 -25.57
C TYR A 62 4.55 6.68 -25.62
N PHE A 63 4.92 6.08 -24.47
CA PHE A 63 6.01 5.11 -24.43
C PHE A 63 5.68 3.85 -25.23
N PHE A 64 4.46 3.33 -25.17
CA PHE A 64 4.06 2.12 -25.91
C PHE A 64 4.13 2.35 -27.42
N ILE A 65 3.61 3.47 -27.91
CA ILE A 65 3.50 3.78 -29.34
C ILE A 65 4.85 4.20 -29.91
N PHE A 66 5.52 5.18 -29.29
CA PHE A 66 6.66 5.86 -29.90
C PHE A 66 8.02 5.35 -29.45
N ARG A 67 8.15 4.85 -28.22
CA ARG A 67 9.46 4.48 -27.64
C ARG A 67 9.70 2.97 -27.68
N LEU A 68 8.73 2.20 -27.22
CA LEU A 68 8.81 0.75 -27.09
C LEU A 68 8.22 0.01 -28.30
N LYS A 69 7.38 0.69 -29.09
CA LYS A 69 6.70 0.14 -30.29
C LYS A 69 5.99 -1.18 -29.98
N VAL A 70 5.26 -1.21 -28.88
CA VAL A 70 4.53 -2.39 -28.38
C VAL A 70 3.49 -2.80 -29.42
N LYS A 71 3.57 -4.05 -29.90
CA LYS A 71 2.65 -4.60 -30.91
C LYS A 71 1.45 -5.35 -30.32
N ASN A 72 1.53 -5.74 -29.04
CA ASN A 72 0.49 -6.54 -28.42
C ASN A 72 -0.67 -5.67 -27.92
N ILE A 73 -1.83 -5.79 -28.57
CA ILE A 73 -3.03 -5.01 -28.23
C ILE A 73 -3.51 -5.24 -26.79
N SER A 74 -3.28 -6.43 -26.23
CA SER A 74 -3.67 -6.74 -24.85
C SER A 74 -2.98 -5.81 -23.84
N GLN A 75 -1.75 -5.37 -24.09
CA GLN A 75 -1.03 -4.45 -23.22
C GLN A 75 -1.72 -3.07 -23.15
N TYR A 76 -2.22 -2.58 -24.28
CA TYR A 76 -3.00 -1.34 -24.34
C TYR A 76 -4.33 -1.49 -23.61
N LEU A 77 -5.04 -2.60 -23.84
CA LEU A 77 -6.31 -2.87 -23.17
C LEU A 77 -6.15 -2.95 -21.66
N TRP A 78 -5.09 -3.57 -21.15
CA TRP A 78 -4.83 -3.62 -19.70
C TRP A 78 -4.43 -2.26 -19.11
N ALA A 79 -3.66 -1.44 -19.83
CA ALA A 79 -3.35 -0.08 -19.40
C ALA A 79 -4.62 0.80 -19.34
N LEU A 80 -5.48 0.69 -20.36
CA LEU A 80 -6.78 1.37 -20.40
C LEU A 80 -7.72 0.87 -19.31
N ALA A 81 -7.83 -0.45 -19.12
CA ALA A 81 -8.68 -1.05 -18.08
C ALA A 81 -8.23 -0.63 -16.68
N GLY A 82 -6.92 -0.69 -16.39
CA GLY A 82 -6.39 -0.23 -15.10
C GLY A 82 -6.62 1.27 -14.87
N SER A 83 -6.43 2.10 -15.90
CA SER A 83 -6.74 3.54 -15.80
C SER A 83 -8.24 3.79 -15.62
N GLY A 84 -9.08 3.00 -16.29
CA GLY A 84 -10.53 3.02 -16.11
C GLY A 84 -10.97 2.62 -14.70
N LEU A 85 -10.30 1.65 -14.07
CA LEU A 85 -10.52 1.30 -12.66
C LEU A 85 -10.17 2.47 -11.74
N TYR A 86 -9.04 3.14 -11.97
CA TYR A 86 -8.69 4.35 -11.22
C TYR A 86 -9.77 5.44 -11.35
N VAL A 87 -10.24 5.72 -12.57
CA VAL A 87 -11.33 6.69 -12.80
C VAL A 87 -12.60 6.26 -12.07
N TYR A 88 -12.99 4.99 -12.20
CA TYR A 88 -14.18 4.45 -11.56
C TYR A 88 -14.14 4.62 -10.03
N PHE A 89 -13.08 4.18 -9.37
CA PHE A 89 -12.96 4.29 -7.91
C PHE A 89 -12.82 5.75 -7.45
N THR A 90 -12.09 6.59 -8.19
CA THR A 90 -12.04 8.04 -7.93
C THR A 90 -13.44 8.66 -7.94
N THR A 91 -14.28 8.29 -8.91
CA THR A 91 -15.65 8.82 -8.98
C THR A 91 -16.57 8.30 -7.88
N ARG A 92 -16.33 7.06 -7.39
CA ARG A 92 -17.05 6.50 -6.23
C ARG A 92 -16.72 7.23 -4.93
N LEU A 93 -15.50 7.74 -4.81
CA LEU A 93 -15.03 8.51 -3.65
C LEU A 93 -15.44 9.98 -3.69
N ARG A 94 -16.29 10.45 -4.63
CA ARG A 94 -16.73 11.86 -4.69
C ARG A 94 -17.38 12.40 -3.42
N LYS A 95 -17.92 11.53 -2.55
CA LYS A 95 -18.44 11.95 -1.24
C LYS A 95 -17.33 12.39 -0.29
N HIS A 96 -16.12 11.87 -0.46
CA HIS A 96 -14.90 12.18 0.28
C HIS A 96 -13.71 12.21 -0.71
N PRO A 97 -13.68 13.20 -1.63
CA PRO A 97 -12.77 13.20 -2.77
C PRO A 97 -11.30 13.36 -2.36
N GLU A 98 -11.03 13.82 -1.14
CA GLU A 98 -9.69 13.79 -0.54
C GLU A 98 -9.14 12.36 -0.43
N GLU A 99 -9.99 11.36 -0.17
CA GLU A 99 -9.60 9.95 -0.09
C GLU A 99 -9.12 9.41 -1.46
N ALA A 100 -9.57 10.03 -2.57
CA ALA A 100 -9.12 9.63 -3.89
C ALA A 100 -7.63 9.94 -4.14
N VAL A 101 -7.02 10.82 -3.35
CA VAL A 101 -5.57 11.09 -3.41
C VAL A 101 -4.77 9.85 -2.98
N HIS A 102 -5.28 9.09 -2.02
CA HIS A 102 -4.64 7.87 -1.52
C HIS A 102 -4.48 6.81 -2.63
N LEU A 103 -5.45 6.72 -3.56
CA LEU A 103 -5.33 5.84 -4.73
C LEU A 103 -4.06 6.15 -5.54
N LEU A 104 -3.74 7.44 -5.74
CA LEU A 104 -2.55 7.85 -6.47
C LEU A 104 -1.28 7.62 -5.67
N GLU A 105 -1.27 8.01 -4.40
CA GLU A 105 -0.11 7.90 -3.51
C GLU A 105 0.35 6.45 -3.39
N TYR A 106 -0.58 5.54 -3.09
CA TYR A 106 -0.27 4.12 -2.95
C TYR A 106 -0.07 3.42 -4.29
N GLY A 107 -0.69 3.91 -5.37
CA GLY A 107 -0.36 3.50 -6.73
C GLY A 107 1.10 3.81 -7.10
N LEU A 108 1.58 5.00 -6.76
CA LEU A 108 2.95 5.44 -7.00
C LEU A 108 3.96 4.72 -6.09
N LEU A 109 3.64 4.56 -4.81
CA LEU A 109 4.43 3.78 -3.86
C LEU A 109 4.58 2.33 -4.36
N SER A 110 3.50 1.71 -4.81
CA SER A 110 3.47 0.37 -5.41
C SER A 110 4.40 0.25 -6.61
N PHE A 111 4.45 1.26 -7.49
CA PHE A 111 5.40 1.30 -8.60
C PHE A 111 6.86 1.35 -8.13
N PHE A 112 7.20 2.21 -7.16
CA PHE A 112 8.58 2.31 -6.65
C PHE A 112 9.00 1.04 -5.90
N LEU A 113 8.11 0.46 -5.10
CA LEU A 113 8.34 -0.81 -4.42
C LEU A 113 8.60 -1.93 -5.41
N PHE A 114 7.81 -2.04 -6.47
CA PHE A 114 8.06 -3.01 -7.54
C PHE A 114 9.46 -2.82 -8.14
N LYS A 115 9.86 -1.59 -8.48
CA LYS A 115 11.20 -1.33 -9.02
C LYS A 115 12.33 -1.64 -8.05
N ALA A 116 12.14 -1.42 -6.75
CA ALA A 116 13.13 -1.76 -5.72
C ALA A 116 13.23 -3.28 -5.54
N LEU A 117 12.09 -3.96 -5.34
CA LEU A 117 12.02 -5.40 -5.10
C LEU A 117 12.50 -6.22 -6.29
N THR A 118 12.30 -5.75 -7.53
CA THR A 118 12.79 -6.43 -8.74
C THR A 118 14.32 -6.52 -8.82
N CYS A 119 15.06 -5.78 -7.97
CA CYS A 119 16.50 -5.98 -7.83
C CYS A 119 16.83 -7.34 -7.17
N ARG A 120 15.91 -7.92 -6.37
CA ARG A 120 16.10 -9.18 -5.64
C ARG A 120 15.13 -10.29 -6.05
N ILE A 121 13.88 -9.95 -6.36
CA ILE A 121 12.80 -10.88 -6.70
C ILE A 121 12.54 -10.79 -8.20
N ARG A 122 12.74 -11.90 -8.91
CA ARG A 122 12.56 -11.98 -10.38
C ARG A 122 11.44 -12.91 -10.81
N ASP A 123 10.72 -13.49 -9.86
CA ASP A 123 9.54 -14.33 -10.11
C ASP A 123 8.25 -13.57 -9.76
N TRP A 124 7.10 -14.19 -10.01
CA TRP A 124 5.79 -13.56 -9.86
C TRP A 124 5.45 -13.11 -8.43
N THR A 125 6.15 -13.62 -7.41
CA THR A 125 5.90 -13.20 -6.02
C THR A 125 6.24 -11.74 -5.77
N VAL A 126 6.98 -11.09 -6.67
CA VAL A 126 7.27 -9.64 -6.56
C VAL A 126 5.99 -8.81 -6.51
N TYR A 127 4.95 -9.20 -7.25
CA TYR A 127 3.68 -8.47 -7.29
C TYR A 127 2.97 -8.56 -5.94
N ILE A 128 2.81 -9.77 -5.40
CA ILE A 128 2.15 -9.94 -4.10
C ILE A 128 3.00 -9.39 -2.95
N THR A 129 4.31 -9.58 -2.98
CA THR A 129 5.21 -9.00 -1.98
C THR A 129 5.13 -7.48 -1.98
N THR A 130 5.01 -6.85 -3.17
CA THR A 130 4.77 -5.41 -3.29
C THR A 130 3.46 -5.02 -2.60
N LEU A 131 2.38 -5.75 -2.86
CA LEU A 131 1.07 -5.46 -2.23
C LEU A 131 1.07 -5.65 -0.71
N LEU A 132 1.82 -6.63 -0.19
CA LEU A 132 1.98 -6.78 1.26
C LEU A 132 2.76 -5.61 1.89
N ILE A 133 3.77 -5.06 1.20
CA ILE A 133 4.45 -3.86 1.70
C ILE A 133 3.55 -2.62 1.59
N VAL A 134 2.75 -2.51 0.53
CA VAL A 134 1.71 -1.46 0.40
C VAL A 134 0.72 -1.55 1.55
N SER A 135 0.22 -2.75 1.87
CA SER A 135 -0.66 -3.04 3.01
C SER A 135 -0.02 -2.62 4.33
N PHE A 136 1.23 -3.03 4.55
CA PHE A 136 1.99 -2.66 5.74
C PHE A 136 2.13 -1.13 5.89
N VAL A 137 2.52 -0.44 4.82
CA VAL A 137 2.66 1.03 4.85
C VAL A 137 1.30 1.71 5.04
N GLY A 138 0.23 1.20 4.44
CA GLY A 138 -1.13 1.71 4.62
C GLY A 138 -1.63 1.54 6.06
N THR A 139 -1.35 0.39 6.66
CA THR A 139 -1.73 0.10 8.05
C THR A 139 -0.90 0.93 9.03
N MET A 140 0.37 1.18 8.73
CA MET A 140 1.23 2.11 9.47
C MET A 140 0.75 3.55 9.38
N GLU A 141 0.30 3.99 8.21
CA GLU A 141 -0.23 5.35 8.00
C GLU A 141 -1.51 5.56 8.80
N GLU A 142 -2.46 4.62 8.72
CA GLU A 142 -3.66 4.64 9.58
C GLU A 142 -3.32 4.59 11.08
N PHE A 143 -2.23 3.90 11.46
CA PHE A 143 -1.78 3.89 12.85
C PHE A 143 -1.29 5.26 13.28
N VAL A 144 -0.48 5.93 12.45
CA VAL A 144 -0.03 7.30 12.71
C VAL A 144 -1.21 8.28 12.71
N GLN A 145 -2.18 8.07 11.82
CA GLN A 145 -3.43 8.81 11.79
C GLN A 145 -4.20 8.66 13.11
N TRP A 146 -4.36 7.45 13.65
CA TRP A 146 -5.01 7.24 14.94
C TRP A 146 -4.27 7.90 16.12
N VAL A 147 -2.94 7.93 16.10
CA VAL A 147 -2.14 8.69 17.10
C VAL A 147 -2.16 10.20 16.82
N THR A 148 -2.83 10.68 15.77
CA THR A 148 -2.94 12.11 15.48
C THR A 148 -4.26 12.64 16.07
N PRO A 149 -4.24 13.62 16.99
CA PRO A 149 -5.43 14.07 17.69
C PRO A 149 -6.62 14.41 16.78
N GLY A 150 -7.77 13.86 17.16
CA GLY A 150 -9.05 14.03 16.50
C GLY A 150 -9.16 13.34 15.14
N ARG A 151 -8.18 12.55 14.67
CA ARG A 151 -8.32 11.70 13.48
C ARG A 151 -8.81 10.30 13.90
N VAL A 152 -9.39 9.58 12.95
CA VAL A 152 -10.04 8.29 13.18
C VAL A 152 -9.31 7.22 12.38
N TRP A 153 -9.22 6.02 12.94
CA TRP A 153 -8.77 4.82 12.25
C TRP A 153 -9.92 4.23 11.41
N ASP A 154 -9.70 3.95 10.13
CA ASP A 154 -10.70 3.25 9.29
C ASP A 154 -10.03 2.17 8.42
N PHE A 155 -10.51 0.91 8.50
CA PHE A 155 -10.00 -0.15 7.64
C PHE A 155 -10.32 0.06 6.16
N LYS A 156 -11.33 0.88 5.84
CA LYS A 156 -11.62 1.29 4.46
C LYS A 156 -10.49 2.12 3.87
N ASP A 157 -9.78 2.90 4.66
CA ASP A 157 -8.64 3.71 4.20
C ASP A 157 -7.46 2.79 3.85
N VAL A 158 -7.15 1.81 4.71
CA VAL A 158 -6.19 0.73 4.37
C VAL A 158 -6.61 -0.01 3.10
N GLY A 159 -7.91 -0.32 2.95
CA GLY A 159 -8.45 -0.94 1.75
C GLY A 159 -8.25 -0.10 0.48
N THR A 160 -8.47 1.21 0.56
CA THR A 160 -8.25 2.16 -0.53
C THR A 160 -6.77 2.24 -0.91
N ASN A 161 -5.88 2.25 0.08
CA ASN A 161 -4.43 2.21 -0.11
C ASN A 161 -4.01 0.93 -0.88
N ILE A 162 -4.49 -0.24 -0.44
CA ILE A 162 -4.23 -1.53 -1.11
C ILE A 162 -4.82 -1.56 -2.52
N LEU A 163 -6.01 -0.98 -2.71
CA LEU A 163 -6.68 -0.91 -4.00
C LEU A 163 -5.88 -0.09 -5.02
N GLY A 164 -5.39 1.10 -4.65
CA GLY A 164 -4.50 1.91 -5.47
C GLY A 164 -3.24 1.12 -5.87
N GLY A 165 -2.59 0.50 -4.88
CA GLY A 165 -1.42 -0.35 -5.13
C GLY A 165 -1.72 -1.53 -6.06
N SER A 166 -2.89 -2.16 -5.94
CA SER A 166 -3.34 -3.31 -6.73
C SER A 166 -3.61 -2.96 -8.18
N ILE A 167 -4.28 -1.82 -8.43
CA ILE A 167 -4.51 -1.33 -9.79
C ILE A 167 -3.18 -1.01 -10.47
N ALA A 168 -2.24 -0.37 -9.75
CA ALA A 168 -0.90 -0.13 -10.26
C ALA A 168 -0.16 -1.45 -10.61
N GLN A 169 -0.19 -2.46 -9.73
CA GLN A 169 0.43 -3.76 -10.01
C GLN A 169 -0.23 -4.46 -11.21
N LEU A 170 -1.54 -4.32 -11.40
CA LEU A 170 -2.25 -4.87 -12.56
C LEU A 170 -1.75 -4.24 -13.87
N ILE A 171 -1.62 -2.90 -13.90
CA ILE A 171 -1.08 -2.16 -15.05
C ILE A 171 0.37 -2.61 -15.31
N ILE A 172 1.20 -2.75 -14.28
CA ILE A 172 2.60 -3.20 -14.43
C ILE A 172 2.64 -4.64 -14.96
N TRP A 173 1.87 -5.55 -14.37
CA TRP A 173 1.91 -6.97 -14.68
C TRP A 173 1.39 -7.28 -16.09
N LYS A 174 0.22 -6.73 -16.45
CA LYS A 174 -0.48 -7.07 -17.69
C LYS A 174 -0.35 -6.02 -18.79
N GLY A 175 -0.24 -4.74 -18.41
CA GLY A 175 -0.04 -3.63 -19.33
C GLY A 175 1.42 -3.51 -19.74
N ILE A 176 2.31 -3.16 -18.81
CA ILE A 176 3.75 -2.98 -19.09
C ILE A 176 4.41 -4.32 -19.40
N ARG A 177 4.06 -5.38 -18.65
CA ARG A 177 4.55 -6.75 -18.81
C ARG A 177 6.08 -6.82 -18.90
N PRO A 178 6.79 -6.51 -17.80
CA PRO A 178 8.26 -6.47 -17.82
C PRO A 178 8.86 -7.86 -18.05
N ASP A 179 9.71 -7.98 -19.07
CA ASP A 179 10.40 -9.24 -19.45
C ASP A 179 11.33 -9.77 -18.36
N SER A 180 11.75 -8.90 -17.44
CA SER A 180 12.64 -9.28 -16.33
C SER A 180 11.98 -10.19 -15.29
N ILE A 181 10.65 -10.37 -15.35
CA ILE A 181 9.87 -11.14 -14.36
C ILE A 181 9.37 -12.43 -15.00
N GLY A 182 9.86 -13.56 -14.49
CA GLY A 182 9.50 -14.88 -14.99
C GLY A 182 10.35 -15.99 -14.35
N GLY A 183 10.01 -17.23 -14.68
CA GLY A 183 10.69 -18.41 -14.18
C GLY A 183 10.13 -18.95 -12.86
N PRO A 184 10.77 -20.01 -12.32
CA PRO A 184 10.26 -20.73 -11.15
C PRO A 184 10.42 -19.90 -9.87
N LEU A 185 9.57 -20.22 -8.88
CA LEU A 185 9.63 -19.65 -7.54
C LEU A 185 11.00 -19.89 -6.90
N LYS A 186 11.66 -18.82 -6.46
CA LYS A 186 12.98 -18.92 -5.81
C LYS A 186 12.86 -18.95 -4.29
N LYS A 187 13.78 -19.68 -3.66
CA LYS A 187 13.97 -19.79 -2.20
C LYS A 187 13.98 -18.42 -1.51
N ALA A 188 14.79 -17.50 -2.05
CA ALA A 188 14.96 -16.16 -1.52
C ALA A 188 13.67 -15.33 -1.59
N SER A 189 12.91 -15.45 -2.68
CA SER A 189 11.64 -14.75 -2.86
C SER A 189 10.60 -15.19 -1.83
N VAL A 190 10.47 -16.51 -1.61
CA VAL A 190 9.57 -17.06 -0.58
C VAL A 190 9.98 -16.59 0.81
N LYS A 191 11.28 -16.54 1.12
CA LYS A 191 11.75 -16.03 2.42
C LYS A 191 11.36 -14.57 2.63
N ILE A 192 11.58 -13.70 1.64
CA ILE A 192 11.21 -12.28 1.74
C ILE A 192 9.69 -12.15 1.91
N PHE A 193 8.92 -12.82 1.05
CA PHE A 193 7.47 -12.85 1.12
C PHE A 193 6.97 -13.27 2.52
N SER A 194 7.46 -14.38 3.06
CA SER A 194 7.04 -14.89 4.36
C SER A 194 7.39 -13.93 5.51
N VAL A 195 8.55 -13.26 5.44
CA VAL A 195 8.93 -12.27 6.45
C VAL A 195 7.98 -11.06 6.39
N ILE A 196 7.74 -10.51 5.21
CA ILE A 196 6.83 -9.36 5.05
C ILE A 196 5.42 -9.73 5.49
N LEU A 197 4.90 -10.89 5.05
CA LEU A 197 3.59 -11.37 5.47
C LEU A 197 3.50 -11.52 6.99
N THR A 198 4.53 -12.07 7.63
CA THR A 198 4.56 -12.23 9.09
C THR A 198 4.52 -10.87 9.79
N VAL A 199 5.31 -9.91 9.33
CA VAL A 199 5.34 -8.55 9.89
C VAL A 199 3.99 -7.85 9.72
N ASP A 200 3.36 -7.98 8.54
CA ASP A 200 2.06 -7.38 8.22
C ASP A 200 0.94 -7.97 9.10
N LEU A 201 0.95 -9.29 9.30
CA LEU A 201 0.00 -9.98 10.19
C LEU A 201 0.19 -9.58 11.66
N ILE A 202 1.45 -9.46 12.12
CA ILE A 202 1.73 -9.00 13.49
C ILE A 202 1.20 -7.58 13.67
N LEU A 203 1.51 -6.67 12.74
CA LEU A 203 1.04 -5.29 12.81
C LEU A 203 -0.49 -5.23 12.84
N THR A 204 -1.14 -5.86 11.86
CA THR A 204 -2.61 -5.88 11.77
C THR A 204 -3.22 -6.47 13.05
N GLY A 205 -2.62 -7.53 13.58
CA GLY A 205 -3.02 -8.12 14.87
C GLY A 205 -2.90 -7.17 16.05
N LEU A 206 -1.82 -6.39 16.11
CA LEU A 206 -1.63 -5.36 17.15
C LEU A 206 -2.70 -4.27 17.04
N CYS A 207 -2.97 -3.76 15.83
CA CYS A 207 -4.01 -2.75 15.62
C CYS A 207 -5.41 -3.28 16.00
N LEU A 208 -5.76 -4.49 15.56
CA LEU A 208 -7.03 -5.14 15.90
C LEU A 208 -7.18 -5.43 17.40
N SER A 209 -6.07 -5.52 18.12
CA SER A 209 -6.07 -5.80 19.56
C SER A 209 -6.03 -4.54 20.42
N ASN A 210 -5.92 -3.37 19.80
CA ASN A 210 -5.90 -2.07 20.46
C ASN A 210 -7.33 -1.61 20.85
N THR A 211 -7.99 -2.42 21.69
CA THR A 211 -9.34 -2.14 22.20
C THR A 211 -9.36 -1.00 23.22
N PRO A 212 -10.52 -0.39 23.53
CA PRO A 212 -10.63 0.60 24.61
C PRO A 212 -10.01 0.13 25.94
N ASP A 213 -10.21 -1.14 26.30
CA ASP A 213 -9.62 -1.73 27.52
C ASP A 213 -8.10 -1.88 27.43
N ALA A 214 -7.57 -2.22 26.25
CA ALA A 214 -6.13 -2.26 26.03
C ALA A 214 -5.54 -0.84 26.15
N VAL A 215 -6.16 0.14 25.47
CA VAL A 215 -5.81 1.57 25.56
C VAL A 215 -5.78 2.03 27.00
N THR A 216 -6.85 1.77 27.76
CA THR A 216 -6.96 2.16 29.17
C THR A 216 -5.83 1.56 30.02
N ARG A 217 -5.49 0.28 29.79
CA ARG A 217 -4.43 -0.42 30.53
C ARG A 217 -3.05 0.18 30.29
N TYR A 218 -2.60 0.33 29.04
CA TYR A 218 -1.24 0.83 28.82
C TYR A 218 -1.13 2.34 29.10
N THR A 219 -2.19 3.13 28.89
CA THR A 219 -2.17 4.56 29.24
C THR A 219 -2.21 4.80 30.76
N ALA A 220 -2.62 3.80 31.56
CA ALA A 220 -2.49 3.87 33.03
C ALA A 220 -1.03 3.77 33.48
N ILE A 221 -0.21 3.04 32.72
CA ILE A 221 1.23 2.90 32.93
C ILE A 221 1.95 4.12 32.34
N PHE A 222 1.63 4.48 31.09
CA PHE A 222 2.25 5.57 30.34
C PHE A 222 1.35 6.81 30.35
N LYS A 223 1.43 7.62 31.42
CA LYS A 223 0.58 8.81 31.60
C LYS A 223 0.68 9.85 30.47
N SER A 224 1.83 9.93 29.79
CA SER A 224 2.02 10.80 28.62
C SER A 224 1.08 10.47 27.44
N LEU A 225 0.52 9.26 27.42
CA LEU A 225 -0.41 8.78 26.40
C LEU A 225 -1.88 8.85 26.84
N SER A 226 -2.17 9.44 28.01
CA SER A 226 -3.53 9.48 28.58
C SER A 226 -4.57 10.15 27.67
N TRP A 227 -4.16 11.06 26.80
CA TRP A 227 -5.03 11.71 25.83
C TRP A 227 -5.62 10.72 24.81
N LEU A 228 -4.96 9.59 24.52
CA LEU A 228 -5.48 8.53 23.63
C LEU A 228 -6.78 7.90 24.14
N ARG A 229 -7.10 8.04 25.44
CA ARG A 229 -8.37 7.56 25.99
C ARG A 229 -9.58 8.35 25.50
N ALA A 230 -9.36 9.58 25.05
CA ALA A 230 -10.40 10.46 24.52
C ALA A 230 -10.58 10.30 23.00
N GLU A 231 -9.65 9.62 22.33
CA GLU A 231 -9.72 9.37 20.90
C GLU A 231 -10.61 8.15 20.59
N GLU A 232 -11.09 8.06 19.36
CA GLU A 232 -11.90 6.93 18.93
C GLU A 232 -11.08 5.62 18.98
N PRO A 233 -11.66 4.52 19.48
CA PRO A 233 -10.97 3.25 19.52
C PRO A 233 -10.82 2.68 18.10
N MET A 234 -9.73 1.93 17.86
CA MET A 234 -9.50 1.18 16.62
C MET A 234 -10.49 0.02 16.39
N SER A 235 -11.63 0.01 17.08
CA SER A 235 -12.57 -1.10 17.15
C SER A 235 -13.71 -0.94 16.15
N GLU A 236 -13.43 -0.98 14.85
CA GLU A 236 -14.47 -1.32 13.86
C GLU A 236 -14.91 -2.80 14.01
N PHE A 237 -14.08 -3.64 14.63
CA PHE A 237 -14.36 -5.06 14.85
C PHE A 237 -14.42 -5.40 16.34
N GLY A 238 -15.58 -5.21 16.97
CA GLY A 238 -15.85 -5.58 18.37
C GLY A 238 -15.76 -7.08 18.71
N HIS A 239 -15.27 -7.94 17.81
CA HIS A 239 -15.21 -9.40 18.02
C HIS A 239 -13.83 -9.98 17.64
N ILE A 240 -12.92 -9.89 18.61
CA ILE A 240 -11.47 -10.15 18.56
C ILE A 240 -11.08 -11.64 18.39
N LYS A 241 -12.00 -12.59 18.57
CA LYS A 241 -11.62 -14.02 18.67
C LYS A 241 -11.18 -14.63 17.34
N THR A 242 -11.76 -14.22 16.21
CA THR A 242 -11.49 -14.79 14.88
C THR A 242 -10.17 -14.28 14.28
N ALA A 243 -9.81 -13.02 14.51
CA ALA A 243 -8.57 -12.43 13.99
C ALA A 243 -7.32 -13.09 14.58
N TRP A 244 -7.30 -13.33 15.89
CA TRP A 244 -6.18 -14.02 16.56
C TRP A 244 -6.02 -15.47 16.13
N ILE A 245 -7.13 -16.18 15.88
CA ILE A 245 -7.09 -17.55 15.37
C ILE A 245 -6.48 -17.56 13.96
N LEU A 246 -6.88 -16.62 13.08
CA LEU A 246 -6.34 -16.52 11.73
C LEU A 246 -4.85 -16.13 11.72
N ILE A 247 -4.42 -15.22 12.60
CA ILE A 247 -3.01 -14.85 12.74
C ILE A 247 -2.20 -16.02 13.28
N ALA A 248 -2.66 -16.68 14.36
CA ALA A 248 -1.98 -17.83 14.94
C ALA A 248 -1.86 -18.99 13.95
N VAL A 249 -2.95 -19.32 13.24
CA VAL A 249 -2.96 -20.35 12.19
C VAL A 249 -2.01 -19.97 11.05
N SER A 250 -2.03 -18.71 10.60
CA SER A 250 -1.13 -18.24 9.55
C SER A 250 0.34 -18.33 9.97
N LEU A 251 0.68 -17.91 11.19
CA LEU A 251 2.04 -18.04 11.75
C LEU A 251 2.48 -19.50 11.88
N ILE A 252 1.60 -20.41 12.31
CA ILE A 252 1.88 -21.84 12.41
C ILE A 252 2.05 -22.48 11.02
N VAL A 253 1.23 -22.10 10.04
CA VAL A 253 1.33 -22.59 8.66
C VAL A 253 2.61 -22.07 8.01
N ILE A 254 2.94 -20.80 8.17
CA ILE A 254 4.19 -20.20 7.67
C ILE A 254 5.39 -20.88 8.33
N TRP A 255 5.41 -20.98 9.66
CA TRP A 255 6.47 -21.64 10.41
C TRP A 255 6.64 -23.11 9.98
N SER A 256 5.55 -23.87 9.92
CA SER A 256 5.60 -25.30 9.56
C SER A 256 5.97 -25.52 8.09
N SER A 257 5.65 -24.60 7.19
CA SER A 257 6.03 -24.67 5.77
C SER A 257 7.51 -24.32 5.58
N VAL A 258 7.98 -23.29 6.29
CA VAL A 258 9.41 -22.91 6.31
C VAL A 258 10.25 -24.03 6.94
N VAL A 259 9.83 -24.59 8.08
CA VAL A 259 10.56 -25.65 8.79
C VAL A 259 10.53 -26.98 8.02
N ARG A 260 9.38 -27.40 7.47
CA ARG A 260 9.31 -28.64 6.66
C ARG A 260 10.14 -28.56 5.40
N TRP A 261 10.23 -27.38 4.81
CA TRP A 261 11.03 -27.17 3.62
C TRP A 261 12.54 -27.11 3.94
N ILE A 262 12.94 -26.51 5.07
CA ILE A 262 14.32 -26.58 5.60
C ILE A 262 14.75 -28.02 5.90
N LYS A 263 13.83 -28.88 6.34
CA LYS A 263 14.16 -30.28 6.64
C LYS A 263 14.26 -31.18 5.41
N ARG A 264 13.73 -30.77 4.26
CA ARG A 264 13.70 -31.61 3.06
C ARG A 264 14.90 -31.38 2.14
N HIS A 265 15.60 -30.24 2.23
CA HIS A 265 16.67 -29.79 1.33
C HIS A 265 17.74 -29.03 2.10
#